data_AF-A0A3B8N096-F1
#
_entry.id   AF-A0A3B8N096-F1
#
_cell.length_a   1.000
_cell.length_b   1.000
_cell.length_c   1.000
_cell.angle_alpha   90.00
_cell.angle_beta   90.00
_cell.angle_gamma   90.00
#
_symmetry.space_group_name_H-M   'P 1'
#
loop_
_entity.id
_entity.type
_entity.pdbx_description
1 polymer ?
#
loop_
_entity_poly.entity_id
_entity_poly.type
_entity_poly.pdbx_seq_one_letter_code
_entity_poly.pdbx_strand_id
1 'polypeptide(L)'
;MRLLLITSRVCTSANEAKNTSIFHTKFCSYSAALAALCPYPDVEVKIVDDQIEDIPYHDPVNLVGLTAETPHAPRAYEIAEEFRR
;
A
#
# COMPACT_ATOMS: atom_id res chain seq x y z
N MET A 1 -6.39 12.97 13.71
CA MET A 1 -5.77 12.89 12.37
C MET A 1 -5.85 11.45 11.88
N ARG A 2 -6.30 11.21 10.66
CA ARG A 2 -6.41 9.87 10.06
C ARG A 2 -5.28 9.63 9.06
N LEU A 3 -4.46 8.62 9.34
CA LEU A 3 -3.34 8.19 8.51
C LEU A 3 -3.68 6.85 7.87
N LEU A 4 -3.64 6.79 6.55
CA LEU A 4 -3.82 5.56 5.79
C LEU A 4 -2.47 5.09 5.24
N LEU A 5 -2.02 3.91 5.64
CA LEU A 5 -0.79 3.29 5.15
C LEU A 5 -1.15 2.15 4.21
N ILE A 6 -0.69 2.20 2.97
CA ILE A 6 -1.04 1.24 1.93
C ILE A 6 0.22 0.51 1.46
N THR A 7 0.12 -0.81 1.42
CA THR A 7 1.09 -1.67 0.75
C THR A 7 0.54 -2.03 -0.63
N SER A 8 1.19 -1.58 -1.69
CA SER A 8 0.76 -1.84 -3.07
C SER A 8 1.10 -3.27 -3.50
N ARG A 9 0.29 -3.88 -4.36
CA ARG A 9 0.62 -5.18 -4.96
C ARG A 9 1.64 -5.07 -6.10
N VAL A 10 2.22 -6.20 -6.49
CA VAL A 10 3.01 -6.28 -7.73
C VAL A 10 2.07 -6.14 -8.92
N CYS A 11 2.36 -5.22 -9.83
CA CYS A 11 1.73 -5.20 -11.14
C CYS A 11 2.31 -6.35 -11.97
N THR A 12 1.64 -7.51 -11.98
CA THR A 12 1.97 -8.58 -12.92
C THR A 12 1.19 -8.35 -14.22
N SER A 13 1.90 -8.20 -15.33
CA SER A 13 1.25 -8.31 -16.64
C SER A 13 0.81 -9.77 -16.87
N ALA A 14 -0.32 -9.99 -17.55
CA ALA A 14 -0.85 -11.34 -17.80
C ALA A 14 0.13 -12.27 -18.53
N ASN A 15 1.15 -11.71 -19.21
CA ASN A 15 2.23 -12.45 -19.88
C ASN A 15 3.41 -12.77 -18.94
N GLU A 16 3.75 -11.91 -17.99
CA GLU A 16 4.81 -12.16 -17.00
C GLU A 16 4.37 -13.14 -15.91
N ALA A 17 3.09 -13.10 -15.53
CA ALA A 17 2.50 -14.05 -14.57
C ALA A 17 2.61 -15.52 -15.04
N LYS A 18 2.73 -15.77 -16.35
CA LYS A 18 2.87 -17.12 -16.92
C LYS A 18 4.30 -17.64 -16.95
N ASN A 19 5.31 -16.76 -16.92
CA ASN A 19 6.70 -17.15 -17.17
C ASN A 19 7.63 -16.95 -15.96
N THR A 20 7.13 -16.32 -14.90
CA THR A 20 7.95 -16.06 -13.72
C THR A 20 7.36 -16.84 -12.56
N SER A 21 8.14 -17.79 -12.03
CA SER A 21 7.94 -18.34 -10.69
C SER A 21 8.24 -17.24 -9.67
N ILE A 22 7.47 -16.15 -9.69
CA ILE A 22 7.56 -15.10 -8.69
C ILE A 22 7.01 -15.73 -7.44
N PHE A 23 7.91 -16.16 -6.57
CA PHE A 23 7.59 -16.49 -5.21
C PHE A 23 6.67 -15.39 -4.67
N HIS A 24 5.43 -15.73 -4.31
CA HIS A 24 4.54 -14.90 -3.50
C HIS A 24 5.11 -14.76 -2.07
N THR A 25 6.40 -14.49 -1.96
CA THR A 25 7.03 -14.13 -0.70
C THR A 25 6.52 -12.75 -0.39
N LYS A 26 5.52 -12.69 0.49
CA LYS A 26 5.11 -11.45 1.15
C LYS A 26 6.32 -10.91 1.88
N PHE A 27 6.96 -9.90 1.31
CA PHE A 27 7.88 -9.09 2.09
C PHE A 27 7.06 -8.33 3.12
N CYS A 28 7.42 -8.46 4.40
CA CYS A 28 6.76 -7.71 5.47
C CYS A 28 6.90 -6.22 5.18
N SER A 29 5.78 -5.58 4.83
CA SER A 29 5.79 -4.15 4.57
C SER A 29 6.19 -3.36 5.82
N TYR A 30 6.94 -2.27 5.62
CA TYR A 30 7.35 -1.35 6.70
C TYR A 30 6.17 -0.59 7.34
N SER A 31 4.95 -0.74 6.81
CA SER A 31 3.72 -0.08 7.28
C SER A 31 3.41 -0.35 8.76
N ALA A 32 3.61 -1.59 9.23
CA ALA A 32 3.38 -1.95 10.64
C ALA A 32 4.39 -1.28 11.59
N ALA A 33 5.66 -1.21 11.18
CA ALA A 33 6.69 -0.52 11.96
C ALA A 33 6.41 0.99 12.03
N LEU A 34 6.01 1.60 10.90
CA LEU A 34 5.65 3.01 10.86
C LEU A 34 4.42 3.32 11.74
N ALA A 35 3.40 2.46 11.72
CA ALA A 35 2.23 2.60 12.59
C ALA A 35 2.61 2.56 14.07
N ALA A 36 3.50 1.64 14.48
CA ALA A 36 3.99 1.57 15.85
C ALA A 36 4.79 2.81 16.29
N LEU A 37 5.43 3.50 15.34
CA LEU A 37 6.19 4.73 15.54
C LEU A 37 5.34 6.01 15.46
N CYS A 38 4.01 5.92 15.38
CA CYS A 38 3.12 7.07 15.46
C CYS A 38 2.58 7.21 16.91
N PRO A 39 3.32 7.85 17.84
CA PRO A 39 3.03 7.82 19.29
C PRO A 39 1.89 8.73 19.74
N TYR A 40 1.08 9.26 18.82
CA TYR A 40 0.14 10.33 19.13
C TYR A 40 -1.26 9.76 19.41
N PRO A 41 -1.89 10.05 20.56
CA PRO A 41 -3.24 9.56 20.89
C PRO A 41 -4.31 10.03 19.91
N ASP A 42 -4.05 11.15 19.22
CA ASP A 42 -4.99 11.76 18.28
C ASP A 42 -4.82 11.24 16.83
N VAL A 43 -3.93 10.27 16.61
CA VAL A 43 -3.64 9.72 15.28
C VAL A 43 -4.24 8.32 15.16
N GLU A 44 -5.26 8.23 14.31
CA GLU A 44 -5.87 6.96 13.92
C GLU A 44 -5.11 6.43 12.69
N VAL A 45 -4.43 5.30 12.83
CA VAL A 45 -3.67 4.67 11.75
C VAL A 45 -4.44 3.46 11.22
N LYS A 46 -4.72 3.44 9.92
CA LYS A 46 -5.28 2.29 9.18
C LYS A 46 -4.22 1.75 8.23
N ILE A 47 -4.00 0.44 8.26
CA ILE A 47 -3.10 -0.25 7.31
C ILE A 47 -3.97 -1.02 6.33
N VAL A 48 -3.66 -0.92 5.04
CA VAL A 48 -4.35 -1.61 3.94
C VAL A 48 -3.32 -2.33 3.07
N ASP A 49 -3.63 -3.57 2.70
CA ASP A 49 -2.87 -4.35 1.74
C ASP A 49 -3.68 -4.51 0.44
N ASP A 50 -3.24 -3.86 -0.65
CA ASP A 50 -3.89 -3.86 -1.98
C ASP A 50 -3.98 -5.26 -2.62
N GLN A 51 -3.30 -6.28 -2.07
CA GLN A 51 -3.51 -7.68 -2.47
C GLN A 51 -4.67 -8.37 -1.74
N ILE A 52 -5.00 -7.93 -0.53
CA ILE A 52 -5.92 -8.62 0.37
C ILE A 52 -7.29 -7.94 0.37
N GLU A 53 -7.31 -6.60 0.31
CA GLU A 53 -8.51 -5.81 0.43
C GLU A 53 -8.48 -4.59 -0.50
N ASP A 54 -9.67 -4.03 -0.75
CA ASP A 54 -9.83 -2.84 -1.58
C ASP A 54 -9.34 -1.57 -0.87
N ILE A 55 -8.70 -0.69 -1.62
CA ILE A 55 -8.23 0.60 -1.10
C ILE A 55 -9.42 1.56 -0.91
N PRO A 56 -9.58 2.18 0.28
CA PRO A 56 -10.71 3.04 0.57
C PRO A 56 -10.48 4.47 0.07
N TYR A 57 -10.50 4.67 -1.26
CA TYR A 57 -10.22 5.97 -1.88
C TYR A 57 -11.14 7.12 -1.44
N HIS A 58 -12.33 6.81 -0.93
CA HIS A 58 -13.33 7.80 -0.51
C HIS A 58 -13.33 8.07 1.01
N ASP A 59 -12.48 7.38 1.79
CA ASP A 59 -12.38 7.63 3.23
C ASP A 59 -11.79 9.03 3.48
N PRO A 60 -12.33 9.82 4.43
CA PRO A 60 -11.77 11.11 4.79
C PRO A 60 -10.48 10.91 5.58
N VAL A 61 -9.36 10.85 4.87
CA VAL A 61 -8.00 10.69 5.41
C VAL A 61 -7.24 12.01 5.33
N ASN A 62 -6.37 12.27 6.31
CA ASN A 62 -5.56 13.49 6.33
C ASN A 62 -4.19 13.29 5.66
N LEU A 63 -3.67 12.07 5.70
CA LEU A 63 -2.39 11.70 5.11
C LEU A 63 -2.46 10.25 4.61
N VAL A 64 -1.87 10.01 3.45
CA VAL A 64 -1.70 8.67 2.87
C VAL A 64 -0.20 8.38 2.75
N GLY A 65 0.24 7.26 3.31
CA GLY A 65 1.57 6.72 3.13
C GLY A 65 1.53 5.49 2.23
N LEU A 66 2.39 5.43 1.21
CA LEU A 66 2.52 4.29 0.31
C LEU A 66 3.86 3.60 0.54
N THR A 67 3.84 2.30 0.80
CA THR A 67 5.04 1.46 0.86
C THR A 67 5.12 0.65 -0.42
N ALA A 68 6.19 0.84 -1.19
CA ALA A 68 6.43 0.11 -2.42
C ALA A 68 7.91 -0.25 -2.57
N GLU A 69 8.18 -1.54 -2.77
CA GLU A 69 9.46 -2.00 -3.31
C GLU A 69 9.45 -1.83 -4.84
N THR A 70 10.62 -1.91 -5.48
CA THR A 70 10.78 -1.67 -6.93
C THR A 70 9.72 -2.33 -7.81
N PRO A 71 9.34 -3.63 -7.66
CA PRO A 71 8.32 -4.24 -8.52
C PRO A 71 6.88 -3.78 -8.22
N HIS A 72 6.65 -3.13 -7.09
CA HIS A 72 5.34 -2.60 -6.68
C HIS A 72 5.16 -1.12 -7.06
N ALA A 73 6.24 -0.43 -7.42
CA ALA A 73 6.24 1.00 -7.70
C ALA A 73 5.20 1.44 -8.76
N PRO A 74 5.00 0.73 -9.89
CA PRO A 74 3.98 1.12 -10.86
C PRO A 74 2.57 1.20 -10.26
N ARG A 75 2.19 0.17 -9.49
CA ARG A 75 0.89 0.15 -8.79
C ARG A 75 0.78 1.27 -7.76
N ALA A 76 1.84 1.51 -7.00
CA ALA A 76 1.86 2.60 -6.02
C ALA A 76 1.65 3.97 -6.68
N TYR A 77 2.21 4.18 -7.88
CA TYR A 77 1.98 5.42 -8.63
C TYR A 77 0.53 5.57 -9.09
N GLU A 78 -0.12 4.51 -9.57
CA GLU A 78 -1.55 4.52 -9.90
C GLU A 78 -2.41 4.90 -8.69
N ILE A 79 -2.15 4.26 -7.54
CA ILE A 79 -2.86 4.55 -6.28
C ILE A 79 -2.65 6.02 -5.89
N ALA A 80 -1.41 6.51 -5.98
CA ALA A 80 -1.08 7.89 -5.64
C ALA A 80 -1.76 8.90 -6.58
N GLU A 81 -1.91 8.56 -7.86
CA GLU A 81 -2.63 9.38 -8.82
C GLU A 81 -4.12 9.47 -8.47
N GLU A 82 -4.74 8.35 -8.10
CA GLU A 82 -6.16 8.32 -7.75
C GLU A 82 -6.47 9.19 -6.52
N PHE A 83 -5.63 9.15 -5.47
CA PHE A 83 -5.79 10.05 -4.31
C PHE A 83 -5.53 11.54 -4.59
N ARG A 84 -4.94 11.88 -5.74
CA ARG A 84 -4.67 13.28 -6.13
C ARG A 84 -5.75 13.87 -7.04
N ARG A 85 -6.71 13.07 -7.49
CA ARG A 85 -7.86 13.53 -8.29
C ARG A 85 -8.89 14.21 -7.40
#